data_AF-A0A3D5VAT8-F1
#
_entry.id   AF-A0A3D5VAT8-F1
#
_cell.length_a   1.000
_cell.length_b   1.000
_cell.length_c   1.000
_cell.angle_alpha   90.00
_cell.angle_beta   90.00
_cell.angle_gamma   90.00
#
_symmetry.space_group_name_H-M   'P 1'
#
loop_
_entity.id
_entity.type
_entity.pdbx_description
1 polymer ?
#
loop_
_entity_poly.entity_id
_entity_poly.type
_entity_poly.pdbx_seq_one_letter_code
_entity_poly.pdbx_strand_id
1 'polypeptide(L)'
;MYFEIPIDLLVNIYSNIEVDNAVIELKDQWETYGSTTEILKKGWNEIEFLDIWGESFDVTTCYAEATAVGVGGESDIITTTNDFILNPETGYYENSDIEFCFDNKPLHDDWNWESFPMMTINSTTNNGDTNMVTELQNNITPNGYLWLDVLGQNEYDLEYYINNIPQWDPNPYNIQSSDGLKLKLDNPSENRIYTATGTHVSETTQIDLQAGQWNWIGYWLPHSEMSNVAFGDDWGKVTKLKSEDWYYQKKNNIRGGINEPVTWSPKPLHYGEGYMVYLSEPITGFSWTSSSEKSENFEKPESENFIFEKKADYEVIDVVNIEPAIIEIGVFADDVCVGAVVVEDSSEQILVYSESANRDPVPFDFEIITDRGSSIPIKNYEVFNQGTGEFEKGIVISGSQEYSLILLGEEGEPEEGLPNTTKLHSNYPNPFNPSTTISFSVTQNSDFVKLEIFNVKGQKVKTLFNGSAEEGLHTVTWNGEDENNDPVSSGIYFYKLKTGEQEISRKMLLMK
;
A
#
# COMPACT_ATOMS: atom_id res chain seq x y z
N MET A 1 -0.48 9.34 -54.05
CA MET A 1 -0.58 10.75 -53.65
C MET A 1 -0.02 10.67 -52.25
N TYR A 2 1.26 10.97 -52.09
CA TYR A 2 1.92 10.74 -50.80
C TYR A 2 1.65 11.99 -49.99
N PHE A 3 0.85 11.87 -48.95
CA PHE A 3 0.67 12.90 -47.95
C PHE A 3 1.62 12.58 -46.79
N GLU A 4 2.47 13.53 -46.38
CA GLU A 4 3.33 13.45 -45.18
C GLU A 4 2.87 14.56 -44.22
N ILE A 5 2.81 14.23 -42.92
CA ILE A 5 2.27 15.03 -41.81
C ILE A 5 3.42 15.69 -41.02
N PRO A 6 3.14 16.81 -40.33
CA PRO A 6 4.06 17.90 -40.07
C PRO A 6 4.84 17.80 -38.75
N ILE A 7 5.85 18.66 -38.70
CA ILE A 7 6.70 19.12 -37.59
C ILE A 7 6.14 18.83 -36.20
N ASP A 8 6.90 18.01 -35.47
CA ASP A 8 6.94 17.87 -34.01
C ASP A 8 5.55 17.83 -33.36
N LEU A 9 4.78 16.79 -33.72
CA LEU A 9 3.50 16.52 -33.08
C LEU A 9 3.75 15.83 -31.75
N LEU A 10 3.32 16.49 -30.68
CA LEU A 10 3.40 15.96 -29.33
C LEU A 10 2.04 15.37 -28.97
N VAL A 11 2.01 14.05 -28.88
CA VAL A 11 0.84 13.28 -28.47
C VAL A 11 1.07 12.84 -27.03
N ASN A 12 0.19 13.34 -26.17
CA ASN A 12 0.17 12.94 -24.78
C ASN A 12 -0.70 11.71 -24.64
N ILE A 13 -0.19 10.73 -23.91
CA ILE A 13 -0.80 9.42 -23.73
C ILE A 13 -0.90 9.14 -22.25
N TYR A 14 -2.12 9.08 -21.75
CA TYR A 14 -2.34 8.50 -20.44
C TYR A 14 -2.34 6.96 -20.51
N SER A 15 -1.91 6.27 -19.46
CA SER A 15 -2.11 4.82 -19.31
C SER A 15 -2.28 4.44 -17.85
N ASN A 16 -3.29 3.63 -17.56
CA ASN A 16 -3.55 3.10 -16.22
C ASN A 16 -2.68 1.89 -15.86
N ILE A 17 -1.99 1.32 -16.86
CA ILE A 17 -1.15 0.13 -16.74
C ILE A 17 0.16 0.30 -17.50
N GLU A 18 1.14 -0.54 -17.17
CA GLU A 18 2.31 -0.71 -18.02
C GLU A 18 1.92 -1.54 -19.27
N VAL A 19 2.38 -1.09 -20.44
CA VAL A 19 2.15 -1.75 -21.72
C VAL A 19 3.49 -2.05 -22.39
N ASP A 20 3.79 -3.34 -22.52
CA ASP A 20 5.04 -3.85 -23.08
C ASP A 20 5.31 -3.39 -24.52
N ASN A 21 4.27 -3.22 -25.34
CA ASN A 21 4.36 -2.65 -26.69
C ASN A 21 3.02 -2.03 -27.09
N ALA A 22 3.02 -0.72 -27.32
CA ALA A 22 1.92 0.01 -27.94
C ALA A 22 2.36 0.48 -29.33
N VAL A 23 1.62 0.07 -30.37
CA VAL A 23 1.77 0.63 -31.72
C VAL A 23 0.85 1.83 -31.81
N ILE A 24 1.41 3.01 -32.02
CA ILE A 24 0.66 4.26 -32.09
C ILE A 24 0.78 4.79 -33.50
N GLU A 25 -0.35 4.88 -34.18
CA GLU A 25 -0.46 5.33 -35.56
C GLU A 25 -1.16 6.68 -35.63
N LEU A 26 -0.57 7.62 -36.37
CA LEU A 26 -1.19 8.90 -36.69
C LEU A 26 -1.89 8.79 -38.05
N LYS A 27 -3.20 8.99 -38.06
CA LYS A 27 -4.09 8.72 -39.20
C LYS A 27 -4.98 9.92 -39.54
N ASP A 28 -5.47 9.96 -40.78
CA ASP A 28 -6.68 10.71 -41.14
C ASP A 28 -7.78 9.72 -41.61
N GLN A 29 -8.82 10.23 -42.27
CA GLN A 29 -9.91 9.39 -42.78
C GLN A 29 -9.50 8.43 -43.91
N TRP A 30 -8.32 8.57 -44.52
CA TRP A 30 -7.94 7.88 -45.75
C TRP A 30 -6.57 7.19 -45.71
N GLU A 31 -5.61 7.67 -44.91
CA GLU A 31 -4.22 7.17 -44.89
C GLU A 31 -3.62 7.19 -43.46
N THR A 32 -2.63 6.30 -43.22
CA THR A 32 -1.73 6.35 -42.06
C THR A 32 -0.49 7.13 -42.43
N TYR A 33 -0.11 8.11 -41.62
CA TYR A 33 0.98 9.03 -41.90
C TYR A 33 2.27 8.72 -41.16
N GLY A 34 2.15 8.13 -39.98
CA GLY A 34 3.29 7.75 -39.15
C GLY A 34 2.88 6.71 -38.13
N SER A 35 3.85 5.91 -37.69
CA SER A 35 3.67 4.95 -36.60
C SER A 35 4.92 4.92 -35.75
N THR A 36 4.77 4.92 -34.43
CA THR A 36 5.84 4.54 -33.50
C THR A 36 5.42 3.31 -32.70
N THR A 37 6.39 2.61 -32.13
CA THR A 37 6.15 1.55 -31.16
C THR A 37 6.87 1.92 -29.89
N GLU A 38 6.12 2.19 -28.83
CA GLU A 38 6.65 2.63 -27.54
C GLU A 38 6.22 1.67 -26.43
N ILE A 39 7.02 1.63 -25.36
CA ILE A 39 6.65 1.02 -24.09
C ILE A 39 5.95 2.11 -23.28
N LEU A 40 4.66 1.93 -23.01
CA LEU A 40 3.91 2.89 -22.20
C LEU A 40 4.03 2.50 -20.74
N LYS A 41 4.46 3.43 -19.90
CA LYS A 41 4.42 3.24 -18.45
C LYS A 41 3.04 3.56 -17.92
N LYS A 42 2.73 3.10 -16.71
CA LYS A 42 1.62 3.64 -15.94
C LYS A 42 1.79 5.17 -15.84
N GLY A 43 0.70 5.92 -15.80
CA GLY A 43 0.71 7.38 -15.71
C GLY A 43 0.69 8.08 -17.06
N TRP A 44 1.21 9.30 -17.06
CA TRP A 44 1.26 10.15 -18.25
C TRP A 44 2.54 9.89 -19.05
N ASN A 45 2.40 9.67 -20.35
CA ASN A 45 3.48 9.41 -21.29
C ASN A 45 3.42 10.49 -22.37
N GLU A 46 4.57 10.96 -22.80
CA GLU A 46 4.71 11.98 -23.85
C GLU A 46 5.37 11.33 -25.07
N ILE A 47 4.78 11.50 -26.25
CA ILE A 47 5.27 10.88 -27.49
C ILE A 47 5.37 11.93 -28.59
N GLU A 48 6.57 12.06 -29.14
CA GLU A 48 6.89 13.02 -30.20
C GLU A 48 6.97 12.34 -31.57
N PHE A 49 6.34 12.92 -32.58
CA PHE A 49 6.51 12.55 -33.99
C PHE A 49 7.38 13.59 -34.71
N LEU A 50 8.52 13.16 -35.27
CA LEU A 50 9.49 14.02 -35.97
C LEU A 50 9.26 14.01 -37.50
N ASP A 51 9.11 15.19 -38.10
CA ASP A 51 9.02 15.40 -39.56
C ASP A 51 10.41 15.52 -40.20
N ILE A 52 10.57 14.96 -41.41
CA ILE A 52 11.81 15.01 -42.20
C ILE A 52 11.74 15.87 -43.48
N TRP A 53 10.62 16.52 -43.86
CA TRP A 53 10.55 17.31 -45.12
C TRP A 53 9.63 18.55 -45.08
N GLY A 54 10.22 19.75 -45.15
CA GLY A 54 9.56 21.05 -44.92
C GLY A 54 8.71 21.67 -46.04
N GLU A 55 7.46 21.22 -46.22
CA GLU A 55 6.36 22.01 -46.82
C GLU A 55 5.11 22.06 -45.90
N SER A 56 4.28 23.11 -46.00
CA SER A 56 3.21 23.42 -45.02
C SER A 56 1.95 22.55 -45.13
N PHE A 57 1.57 21.85 -44.06
CA PHE A 57 0.37 20.98 -43.96
C PHE A 57 -0.55 21.37 -42.78
N ASP A 58 -1.84 21.01 -42.83
CA ASP A 58 -2.89 21.34 -41.84
C ASP A 58 -3.30 20.07 -41.04
N VAL A 59 -2.90 20.01 -39.77
CA VAL A 59 -3.02 18.85 -38.87
C VAL A 59 -4.38 18.70 -38.17
N THR A 60 -5.31 19.64 -38.39
CA THR A 60 -6.62 19.71 -37.69
C THR A 60 -7.62 18.60 -38.07
N THR A 61 -7.21 17.62 -38.89
CA THR A 61 -8.07 16.51 -39.36
C THR A 61 -7.54 15.12 -38.99
N CYS A 62 -6.41 15.06 -38.28
CA CYS A 62 -5.72 13.84 -37.92
C CYS A 62 -6.23 13.30 -36.58
N TYR A 63 -6.07 12.00 -36.32
CA TYR A 63 -6.27 11.32 -35.02
C TYR A 63 -5.18 10.29 -34.77
N ALA A 64 -4.88 9.99 -33.51
CA ALA A 64 -4.03 8.88 -33.10
C ALA A 64 -4.86 7.60 -32.86
N GLU A 65 -4.34 6.45 -33.26
CA GLU A 65 -4.88 5.14 -32.92
C GLU A 65 -3.77 4.34 -32.23
N ALA A 66 -4.01 3.85 -31.01
CA ALA A 66 -3.10 2.94 -30.34
C ALA A 66 -3.66 1.53 -30.38
N THR A 67 -2.82 0.60 -30.78
CA THR A 67 -3.04 -0.83 -30.58
C THR A 67 -2.02 -1.32 -29.57
N ALA A 68 -2.48 -1.80 -28.43
CA ALA A 68 -1.60 -2.26 -27.37
C ALA A 68 -2.02 -3.63 -26.87
N VAL A 69 -1.03 -4.47 -26.55
CA VAL A 69 -1.24 -5.80 -25.99
C VAL A 69 -0.81 -5.77 -24.53
N GLY A 70 -1.78 -5.86 -23.62
CA GLY A 70 -1.50 -5.91 -22.18
C GLY A 70 -0.93 -7.26 -21.76
N VAL A 71 -0.46 -7.34 -20.51
CA VAL A 71 0.23 -8.50 -19.90
C VAL A 71 -0.59 -9.82 -19.94
N GLY A 72 -1.90 -9.74 -20.24
CA GLY A 72 -2.81 -10.88 -20.45
C GLY A 72 -2.92 -11.42 -21.89
N GLY A 73 -2.23 -10.82 -22.87
CA GLY A 73 -2.26 -11.23 -24.28
C GLY A 73 -3.49 -10.74 -25.08
N GLU A 74 -4.32 -9.88 -24.47
CA GLU A 74 -5.43 -9.21 -25.16
C GLU A 74 -4.93 -7.92 -25.84
N SER A 75 -5.34 -7.73 -27.10
CA SER A 75 -5.07 -6.52 -27.87
C SER A 75 -6.29 -5.60 -27.82
N ASP A 76 -6.13 -4.37 -27.36
CA ASP A 76 -7.17 -3.35 -27.49
C ASP A 76 -6.79 -2.35 -28.59
N ILE A 77 -7.79 -1.85 -29.30
CA ILE A 77 -7.64 -0.86 -30.37
C ILE A 77 -8.43 0.38 -29.96
N ILE A 78 -7.71 1.45 -29.64
CA ILE A 78 -8.30 2.69 -29.15
C ILE A 78 -8.06 3.77 -30.21
N THR A 79 -9.15 4.37 -30.70
CA THR A 79 -9.13 5.43 -31.71
C THR A 79 -9.49 6.78 -31.07
N THR A 80 -8.69 7.80 -31.26
CA THR A 80 -8.91 9.15 -30.72
C THR A 80 -9.76 10.03 -31.67
N THR A 81 -10.16 11.22 -31.19
CA THR A 81 -10.86 12.26 -31.97
C THR A 81 -9.89 13.26 -32.62
N ASN A 82 -10.38 14.04 -33.59
CA ASN A 82 -9.57 14.83 -34.52
C ASN A 82 -9.07 16.21 -34.00
N ASP A 83 -8.99 16.44 -32.68
CA ASP A 83 -8.94 17.81 -32.11
C ASP A 83 -7.52 18.30 -31.72
N PHE A 84 -6.62 18.42 -32.69
CA PHE A 84 -5.29 19.02 -32.48
C PHE A 84 -5.32 20.56 -32.50
N ILE A 85 -4.69 21.21 -31.51
CA ILE A 85 -4.66 22.67 -31.31
C ILE A 85 -3.21 23.18 -31.33
N LEU A 86 -2.93 24.24 -32.07
CA LEU A 86 -1.62 24.90 -32.07
C LEU A 86 -1.35 25.60 -30.73
N ASN A 87 -0.35 25.14 -29.98
CA ASN A 87 0.20 25.85 -28.83
C ASN A 87 1.07 27.02 -29.31
N PRO A 88 0.69 28.27 -29.02
CA PRO A 88 1.40 29.45 -29.51
C PRO A 88 2.72 29.74 -28.76
N GLU A 89 2.97 29.12 -27.61
CA GLU A 89 4.19 29.27 -26.83
C GLU A 89 5.30 28.33 -27.31
N THR A 90 4.94 27.08 -27.60
CA THR A 90 5.87 26.04 -28.06
C THR A 90 5.98 26.01 -29.59
N GLY A 91 4.92 26.43 -30.29
CA GLY A 91 4.83 26.36 -31.75
C GLY A 91 4.36 25.00 -32.28
N TYR A 92 4.03 24.06 -31.39
CA TYR A 92 3.61 22.69 -31.71
C TYR A 92 2.09 22.56 -31.75
N TYR A 93 1.59 21.63 -32.56
CA TYR A 93 0.19 21.20 -32.46
C TYR A 93 0.12 20.15 -31.35
N GLU A 94 -0.62 20.47 -30.31
CA GLU A 94 -0.84 19.64 -29.14
C GLU A 94 -2.30 19.20 -29.13
N ASN A 95 -2.57 17.98 -28.69
CA ASN A 95 -3.93 17.58 -28.35
C ASN A 95 -3.93 17.26 -26.86
N SER A 96 -4.60 18.12 -26.09
CA SER A 96 -4.72 18.00 -24.63
C SER A 96 -5.66 16.87 -24.19
N ASP A 97 -6.44 16.33 -25.12
CA ASP A 97 -7.57 15.44 -24.85
C ASP A 97 -7.31 14.02 -25.40
N ILE A 98 -6.06 13.69 -25.76
CA ILE A 98 -5.70 12.32 -26.11
C ILE A 98 -5.57 11.49 -24.82
N GLU A 99 -6.72 11.05 -24.35
CA GLU A 99 -6.83 10.16 -23.20
C GLU A 99 -6.87 8.72 -23.71
N PHE A 100 -5.71 8.06 -23.71
CA PHE A 100 -5.66 6.61 -23.86
C PHE A 100 -6.03 5.99 -22.51
N CYS A 101 -7.16 5.30 -22.45
CA CYS A 101 -7.58 4.65 -21.22
C CYS A 101 -7.52 3.14 -21.39
N PHE A 102 -6.38 2.58 -21.04
CA PHE A 102 -6.27 1.15 -20.74
C PHE A 102 -6.83 0.90 -19.35
N ASP A 103 -8.14 0.92 -19.20
CA ASP A 103 -8.80 0.75 -17.91
C ASP A 103 -8.90 -0.71 -17.43
N ASN A 104 -8.17 -1.59 -18.13
CA ASN A 104 -7.90 -2.95 -17.71
C ASN A 104 -6.76 -2.93 -16.69
N LYS A 105 -7.07 -2.96 -15.40
CA LYS A 105 -6.07 -2.93 -14.33
C LYS A 105 -5.72 -4.35 -13.86
N PRO A 106 -4.44 -4.78 -13.92
CA PRO A 106 -4.02 -5.99 -13.23
C PRO A 106 -4.15 -5.75 -11.74
N LEU A 107 -4.82 -6.68 -11.08
CA LEU A 107 -4.94 -6.69 -9.64
C LEU A 107 -3.94 -7.72 -9.10
N HIS A 108 -3.15 -7.32 -8.13
CA HIS A 108 -2.25 -8.23 -7.44
C HIS A 108 -2.98 -8.94 -6.30
N ASP A 109 -2.33 -9.97 -5.79
CA ASP A 109 -2.89 -10.95 -4.86
C ASP A 109 -3.14 -10.39 -3.44
N ASP A 110 -2.46 -9.31 -3.09
CA ASP A 110 -2.58 -8.62 -1.82
C ASP A 110 -3.71 -7.56 -1.84
N TRP A 111 -3.59 -6.52 -1.02
CA TRP A 111 -4.54 -5.41 -0.95
C TRP A 111 -4.20 -4.34 -1.98
N ASN A 112 -5.11 -4.10 -2.91
CA ASN A 112 -5.01 -3.11 -3.97
C ASN A 112 -5.80 -1.85 -3.54
N TRP A 113 -5.20 -0.66 -3.59
CA TRP A 113 -5.89 0.60 -3.25
C TRP A 113 -6.41 1.28 -4.51
N GLU A 114 -7.70 1.16 -4.73
CA GLU A 114 -8.34 1.35 -6.02
C GLU A 114 -9.35 2.48 -6.02
N SER A 115 -9.48 3.10 -7.19
CA SER A 115 -10.57 3.98 -7.55
C SER A 115 -11.08 3.54 -8.91
N PHE A 116 -12.39 3.60 -9.12
CA PHE A 116 -12.99 3.20 -10.38
C PHE A 116 -13.70 4.39 -11.01
N PRO A 117 -12.94 5.32 -11.60
CA PRO A 117 -13.45 6.56 -12.17
C PRO A 117 -14.40 6.33 -13.36
N MET A 118 -14.51 5.10 -13.88
CA MET A 118 -15.35 4.74 -15.02
C MET A 118 -16.47 3.74 -14.68
N MET A 119 -17.16 3.84 -13.54
CA MET A 119 -18.27 2.91 -13.26
C MET A 119 -19.60 3.31 -13.93
N THR A 120 -20.24 2.37 -14.62
CA THR A 120 -21.60 2.54 -15.17
C THR A 120 -22.64 2.64 -14.05
N ILE A 121 -23.22 3.83 -13.85
CA ILE A 121 -24.39 4.00 -12.97
C ILE A 121 -25.61 3.47 -13.72
N ASN A 122 -25.96 2.20 -13.51
CA ASN A 122 -27.14 1.58 -14.09
C ASN A 122 -28.43 2.17 -13.47
N SER A 123 -28.84 3.35 -13.92
CA SER A 123 -29.99 4.14 -13.42
C SER A 123 -31.38 3.50 -13.59
N THR A 124 -31.49 2.22 -13.97
CA THR A 124 -32.76 1.58 -14.34
C THR A 124 -33.48 0.86 -13.19
N THR A 125 -32.90 0.78 -11.98
CA THR A 125 -33.67 0.39 -10.79
C THR A 125 -34.40 1.62 -10.24
N ASN A 126 -35.73 1.63 -10.35
CA ASN A 126 -36.63 2.70 -9.87
C ASN A 126 -36.61 2.95 -8.34
N ASN A 127 -35.56 2.52 -7.63
CA ASN A 127 -35.39 2.66 -6.18
C ASN A 127 -34.09 3.40 -5.77
N GLY A 128 -33.30 3.95 -6.69
CA GLY A 128 -32.18 4.84 -6.31
C GLY A 128 -30.96 4.16 -5.66
N ASP A 129 -30.97 2.84 -5.50
CA ASP A 129 -29.84 2.04 -5.03
C ASP A 129 -29.23 1.28 -6.22
N THR A 130 -28.14 1.80 -6.79
CA THR A 130 -27.23 1.04 -7.66
C THR A 130 -26.15 0.42 -6.78
N ASN A 131 -26.18 -0.90 -6.61
CA ASN A 131 -25.13 -1.62 -5.88
C ASN A 131 -23.87 -1.73 -6.78
N MET A 132 -22.97 -0.76 -6.67
CA MET A 132 -21.76 -0.67 -7.49
C MET A 132 -20.76 -1.80 -7.21
N VAL A 133 -20.89 -2.49 -6.08
CA VAL A 133 -20.13 -3.73 -5.80
C VAL A 133 -20.42 -4.81 -6.84
N THR A 134 -21.66 -4.88 -7.36
CA THR A 134 -22.05 -5.80 -8.44
C THR A 134 -21.31 -5.54 -9.75
N GLU A 135 -21.14 -4.27 -10.09
CA GLU A 135 -20.42 -3.88 -11.29
C GLU A 135 -18.93 -4.21 -11.16
N LEU A 136 -18.34 -3.97 -9.99
CA LEU A 136 -16.93 -4.28 -9.72
C LEU A 136 -16.62 -5.76 -9.91
N GLN A 137 -17.41 -6.67 -9.32
CA GLN A 137 -17.12 -8.10 -9.46
C GLN A 137 -17.31 -8.61 -10.90
N ASN A 138 -18.33 -8.13 -11.62
CA ASN A 138 -18.59 -8.57 -12.99
C ASN A 138 -17.48 -8.17 -13.96
N ASN A 139 -16.76 -7.10 -13.62
CA ASN A 139 -15.65 -6.56 -14.40
C ASN A 139 -14.29 -7.14 -14.01
N ILE A 140 -14.18 -7.98 -12.97
CA ILE A 140 -12.92 -8.67 -12.60
C ILE A 140 -12.89 -10.06 -13.23
N THR A 141 -11.91 -10.31 -14.10
CA THR A 141 -11.73 -11.58 -14.83
C THR A 141 -10.40 -12.27 -14.47
N PRO A 142 -10.37 -13.60 -14.22
CA PRO A 142 -11.52 -14.46 -14.01
C PRO A 142 -12.30 -14.09 -12.73
N ASN A 143 -13.62 -14.27 -12.77
CA ASN A 143 -14.47 -13.94 -11.64
C ASN A 143 -14.14 -14.86 -10.44
N GLY A 144 -14.06 -14.27 -9.24
CA GLY A 144 -13.89 -15.01 -7.99
C GLY A 144 -14.40 -14.23 -6.78
N TYR A 145 -14.02 -14.65 -5.57
CA TYR A 145 -14.36 -13.88 -4.37
C TYR A 145 -13.50 -12.62 -4.30
N LEU A 146 -14.10 -11.57 -3.74
CA LEU A 146 -13.54 -10.24 -3.58
C LEU A 146 -13.82 -9.77 -2.15
N TRP A 147 -12.76 -9.39 -1.44
CA TRP A 147 -12.82 -8.71 -0.15
C TRP A 147 -12.72 -7.21 -0.39
N LEU A 148 -13.55 -6.42 0.28
CA LEU A 148 -13.57 -4.97 0.14
C LEU A 148 -13.53 -4.32 1.53
N ASP A 149 -12.64 -3.35 1.70
CA ASP A 149 -12.66 -2.44 2.83
C ASP A 149 -13.02 -1.04 2.31
N VAL A 150 -14.14 -0.54 2.84
CA VAL A 150 -14.77 0.72 2.44
C VAL A 150 -15.00 1.54 3.71
N LEU A 151 -14.38 2.71 3.77
CA LEU A 151 -14.56 3.70 4.86
C LEU A 151 -14.08 3.26 6.25
N GLY A 152 -13.15 2.30 6.34
CA GLY A 152 -12.53 1.91 7.62
C GLY A 152 -13.52 1.36 8.64
N GLN A 153 -14.67 0.86 8.18
CA GLN A 153 -15.57 0.08 9.02
C GLN A 153 -15.03 -1.35 9.04
N ASN A 154 -14.08 -1.61 9.97
CA ASN A 154 -13.52 -2.91 10.38
C ASN A 154 -13.98 -4.11 9.53
N GLU A 155 -13.09 -4.68 8.70
CA GLU A 155 -13.19 -6.03 8.08
C GLU A 155 -14.60 -6.66 8.20
N TYR A 156 -15.58 -6.12 7.48
CA TYR A 156 -16.86 -6.79 7.36
C TYR A 156 -16.80 -7.64 6.11
N ASP A 157 -16.93 -8.95 6.31
CA ASP A 157 -17.11 -9.97 5.28
C ASP A 157 -18.17 -9.51 4.27
N LEU A 158 -17.78 -8.90 3.15
CA LEU A 158 -18.67 -8.76 2.00
C LEU A 158 -18.70 -10.11 1.28
N GLU A 159 -19.51 -11.04 1.82
CA GLU A 159 -19.77 -12.31 1.17
C GLU A 159 -20.92 -12.15 0.19
N TYR A 160 -20.68 -12.50 -1.08
CA TYR A 160 -21.66 -12.28 -2.14
C TYR A 160 -21.41 -13.14 -3.38
N TYR A 161 -22.50 -13.79 -3.82
CA TYR A 161 -22.71 -14.56 -5.07
C TYR A 161 -24.13 -14.40 -5.60
N ILE A 162 -24.36 -14.48 -6.93
CA ILE A 162 -25.53 -15.17 -7.57
C ILE A 162 -25.13 -15.58 -9.01
N ASN A 163 -25.06 -16.84 -9.50
CA ASN A 163 -25.78 -18.11 -9.25
C ASN A 163 -24.78 -19.28 -8.99
N ASN A 164 -24.49 -19.77 -7.80
CA ASN A 164 -25.46 -20.32 -6.84
C ASN A 164 -24.91 -20.35 -5.40
N ILE A 165 -24.43 -19.19 -4.92
CA ILE A 165 -24.89 -18.50 -3.69
C ILE A 165 -24.30 -18.96 -2.33
N PRO A 166 -23.54 -18.10 -1.61
CA PRO A 166 -24.13 -17.28 -0.52
C PRO A 166 -23.90 -15.76 -0.62
N GLN A 167 -24.73 -15.00 0.09
CA GLN A 167 -24.76 -13.53 0.21
C GLN A 167 -25.24 -13.13 1.61
N TRP A 168 -24.69 -12.06 2.19
CA TRP A 168 -25.46 -11.11 3.02
C TRP A 168 -24.82 -9.71 3.03
N ASP A 169 -25.59 -8.69 2.63
CA ASP A 169 -25.32 -7.26 2.81
C ASP A 169 -26.51 -6.63 3.55
N PRO A 170 -26.34 -5.99 4.71
CA PRO A 170 -27.42 -5.22 5.33
C PRO A 170 -27.36 -3.71 5.07
N ASN A 171 -26.34 -3.16 4.39
CA ASN A 171 -26.21 -1.73 4.16
C ASN A 171 -25.85 -1.41 2.70
N PRO A 172 -26.60 -0.53 2.02
CA PRO A 172 -26.17 -0.02 0.73
C PRO A 172 -24.91 0.83 0.96
N TYR A 173 -23.74 0.21 0.87
CA TYR A 173 -22.51 0.99 0.65
C TYR A 173 -22.71 1.65 -0.70
N ASN A 174 -23.13 2.91 -0.66
CA ASN A 174 -23.30 3.73 -1.83
C ASN A 174 -21.90 4.19 -2.26
N ILE A 175 -21.14 3.24 -2.81
CA ILE A 175 -19.86 3.50 -3.42
C ILE A 175 -20.12 4.38 -4.63
N GLN A 176 -19.38 5.46 -4.76
CA GLN A 176 -19.39 6.35 -5.91
C GLN A 176 -18.11 6.17 -6.71
N SER A 177 -18.11 6.55 -7.98
CA SER A 177 -16.91 6.54 -8.83
C SER A 177 -15.79 7.47 -8.32
N SER A 178 -16.12 8.39 -7.42
CA SER A 178 -15.17 9.28 -6.73
C SER A 178 -14.58 8.69 -5.44
N ASP A 179 -15.02 7.50 -5.01
CA ASP A 179 -14.57 6.90 -3.76
C ASP A 179 -13.27 6.13 -3.96
N GLY A 180 -12.39 6.21 -2.96
CA GLY A 180 -11.23 5.33 -2.85
C GLY A 180 -11.61 4.08 -2.07
N LEU A 181 -11.09 2.93 -2.50
CA LEU A 181 -11.46 1.62 -1.99
C LEU A 181 -10.19 0.80 -1.76
N LYS A 182 -10.25 -0.16 -0.84
CA LYS A 182 -9.24 -1.21 -0.76
C LYS A 182 -9.90 -2.52 -1.10
N LEU A 183 -9.29 -3.28 -1.99
CA LEU A 183 -9.79 -4.59 -2.36
C LEU A 183 -8.71 -5.65 -2.21
N LYS A 184 -9.11 -6.85 -1.84
CA LYS A 184 -8.24 -8.02 -1.82
C LYS A 184 -8.93 -9.16 -2.54
N LEU A 185 -8.20 -9.84 -3.41
CA LEU A 185 -8.71 -10.97 -4.16
C LEU A 185 -8.61 -12.25 -3.35
N ASP A 186 -9.55 -13.17 -3.56
CA ASP A 186 -9.40 -14.54 -3.07
C ASP A 186 -8.64 -15.40 -4.09
N ASN A 187 -7.84 -16.32 -3.58
CA ASN A 187 -6.91 -17.18 -4.33
C ASN A 187 -5.81 -16.42 -5.09
N PRO A 188 -4.63 -16.22 -4.47
CA PRO A 188 -3.52 -15.44 -5.00
C PRO A 188 -2.71 -16.18 -6.08
N SER A 189 -3.37 -16.85 -7.02
CA SER A 189 -2.70 -17.66 -8.04
C SER A 189 -3.29 -17.48 -9.44
N GLU A 190 -4.26 -16.58 -9.57
CA GLU A 190 -4.89 -16.24 -10.84
C GLU A 190 -4.61 -14.77 -11.12
N ASN A 191 -3.91 -14.47 -12.21
CA ASN A 191 -3.78 -13.09 -12.68
C ASN A 191 -5.18 -12.55 -12.98
N ARG A 192 -5.64 -11.60 -12.16
CA ARG A 192 -6.95 -10.98 -12.34
C ARG A 192 -6.80 -9.61 -12.96
N ILE A 193 -7.73 -9.30 -13.86
CA ILE A 193 -7.81 -8.01 -14.54
C ILE A 193 -9.17 -7.43 -14.21
N TYR A 194 -9.20 -6.22 -13.68
CA TYR A 194 -10.39 -5.39 -13.60
C TYR A 194 -10.55 -4.61 -14.91
N THR A 195 -11.66 -4.80 -15.61
CA THR A 195 -12.01 -4.05 -16.83
C THR A 195 -13.01 -2.96 -16.50
N ALA A 196 -12.57 -1.71 -16.32
CA ALA A 196 -13.51 -0.63 -16.08
C ALA A 196 -14.43 -0.42 -17.29
N THR A 197 -15.73 -0.26 -17.05
CA THR A 197 -16.74 -0.02 -18.09
C THR A 197 -17.69 1.09 -17.69
N GLY A 198 -17.76 2.17 -18.46
CA GLY A 198 -18.65 3.31 -18.17
C GLY A 198 -18.23 4.62 -18.82
N THR A 199 -18.41 5.74 -18.11
CA THR A 199 -17.92 7.08 -18.51
C THR A 199 -17.10 7.67 -17.37
N HIS A 200 -16.01 8.37 -17.68
CA HIS A 200 -15.16 8.98 -16.67
C HIS A 200 -15.92 9.96 -15.78
N VAL A 201 -15.55 9.96 -14.49
CA VAL A 201 -15.87 11.06 -13.58
C VAL A 201 -15.29 12.34 -14.15
N SER A 202 -16.15 13.34 -14.35
CA SER A 202 -15.70 14.65 -14.84
C SER A 202 -14.67 15.23 -13.89
N GLU A 203 -13.62 15.87 -14.42
CA GLU A 203 -12.65 16.64 -13.62
C GLU A 203 -13.33 17.71 -12.73
N THR A 204 -14.50 18.20 -13.15
CA THR A 204 -15.30 19.19 -12.41
C THR A 204 -16.19 18.58 -11.31
N THR A 205 -16.12 17.27 -11.10
CA THR A 205 -16.89 16.58 -10.06
C THR A 205 -16.48 17.09 -8.70
N GLN A 206 -17.48 17.37 -7.87
CA GLN A 206 -17.29 17.92 -6.53
C GLN A 206 -17.75 16.94 -5.47
N ILE A 207 -16.93 16.77 -4.43
CA ILE A 207 -17.23 15.97 -3.24
C ILE A 207 -17.00 16.77 -1.96
N ASP A 208 -17.66 16.40 -0.87
CA ASP A 208 -17.46 17.04 0.43
C ASP A 208 -16.53 16.19 1.30
N LEU A 209 -15.48 16.81 1.84
CA LEU A 209 -14.50 16.15 2.71
C LEU A 209 -14.61 16.66 4.15
N GLN A 210 -14.53 15.74 5.10
CA GLN A 210 -14.72 16.00 6.52
C GLN A 210 -13.38 16.14 7.25
N ALA A 211 -13.35 16.96 8.29
CA ALA A 211 -12.19 17.08 9.18
C ALA A 211 -12.21 16.06 10.31
N GLY A 212 -11.03 15.74 10.85
CA GLY A 212 -10.92 14.92 12.06
C GLY A 212 -11.24 13.43 11.85
N GLN A 213 -11.30 12.98 10.60
CA GLN A 213 -11.44 11.59 10.20
C GLN A 213 -10.77 11.33 8.85
N TRP A 214 -10.57 10.06 8.52
CA TRP A 214 -10.10 9.65 7.21
C TRP A 214 -11.24 9.76 6.17
N ASN A 215 -10.96 10.47 5.07
CA ASN A 215 -11.80 10.50 3.88
C ASN A 215 -11.18 9.57 2.85
N TRP A 216 -11.97 8.65 2.30
CA TRP A 216 -11.51 7.72 1.29
C TRP A 216 -11.92 8.26 -0.07
N ILE A 217 -10.94 8.67 -0.87
CA ILE A 217 -11.18 9.38 -2.12
C ILE A 217 -10.41 8.72 -3.24
N GLY A 218 -11.05 8.61 -4.39
CA GLY A 218 -10.40 8.23 -5.61
C GLY A 218 -9.70 9.42 -6.24
N TYR A 219 -8.67 9.17 -7.02
CA TYR A 219 -8.08 10.17 -7.89
C TYR A 219 -8.50 9.88 -9.34
N TRP A 220 -9.23 10.81 -9.95
CA TRP A 220 -9.91 10.64 -11.24
C TRP A 220 -9.44 11.62 -12.31
N LEU A 221 -8.36 12.37 -12.07
CA LEU A 221 -7.69 13.10 -13.15
C LEU A 221 -6.85 12.12 -13.97
N PRO A 222 -6.86 12.20 -15.31
CA PRO A 222 -6.26 11.19 -16.18
C PRO A 222 -4.75 11.43 -16.38
N HIS A 223 -4.05 11.74 -15.31
CA HIS A 223 -2.62 11.99 -15.28
C HIS A 223 -2.16 12.04 -13.84
N SER A 224 -0.90 11.69 -13.62
CA SER A 224 -0.33 11.83 -12.30
C SER A 224 -0.05 13.29 -11.97
N GLU A 225 -0.34 13.67 -10.73
CA GLU A 225 -0.13 15.03 -10.24
C GLU A 225 0.41 14.98 -8.82
N MET A 226 1.38 15.85 -8.51
CA MET A 226 1.90 15.94 -7.15
C MET A 226 0.76 16.26 -6.20
N SER A 227 0.61 15.51 -5.11
CA SER A 227 -0.52 15.69 -4.16
C SER A 227 -0.71 17.15 -3.73
N ASN A 228 0.35 17.89 -3.43
CA ASN A 228 0.24 19.30 -3.08
C ASN A 228 -0.29 20.22 -4.19
N VAL A 229 -0.09 19.84 -5.45
CA VAL A 229 -0.64 20.53 -6.62
C VAL A 229 -2.08 20.09 -6.87
N ALA A 230 -2.35 18.79 -6.83
CA ALA A 230 -3.67 18.19 -7.02
C ALA A 230 -4.72 18.72 -6.01
N PHE A 231 -4.32 18.91 -4.74
CA PHE A 231 -5.17 19.53 -3.72
C PHE A 231 -5.27 21.06 -3.85
N GLY A 232 -4.41 21.70 -4.65
CA GLY A 232 -4.44 23.14 -4.91
C GLY A 232 -4.51 24.00 -3.64
N ASP A 233 -5.46 24.93 -3.62
CA ASP A 233 -5.69 25.84 -2.49
C ASP A 233 -6.07 25.12 -1.19
N ASP A 234 -6.57 23.88 -1.28
CA ASP A 234 -6.95 23.06 -0.14
C ASP A 234 -5.79 22.28 0.49
N TRP A 235 -4.60 22.23 -0.15
CA TRP A 235 -3.45 21.50 0.38
C TRP A 235 -3.08 21.89 1.82
N GLY A 236 -3.27 23.17 2.16
CA GLY A 236 -3.05 23.68 3.51
C GLY A 236 -3.85 22.95 4.59
N LYS A 237 -4.98 22.32 4.25
CA LYS A 237 -5.86 21.59 5.17
C LYS A 237 -5.49 20.11 5.31
N VAL A 238 -4.76 19.54 4.34
CA VAL A 238 -4.29 18.15 4.37
C VAL A 238 -3.24 17.99 5.47
N THR A 239 -3.48 17.05 6.37
CA THR A 239 -2.56 16.76 7.48
C THR A 239 -1.88 15.41 7.34
N LYS A 240 -2.58 14.44 6.73
CA LYS A 240 -2.06 13.11 6.43
C LYS A 240 -2.67 12.58 5.14
N LEU A 241 -1.93 11.74 4.44
CA LEU A 241 -2.40 11.02 3.26
C LEU A 241 -1.79 9.62 3.27
N LYS A 242 -2.61 8.58 3.12
CA LYS A 242 -2.16 7.20 2.90
C LYS A 242 -2.49 6.78 1.47
N SER A 243 -1.52 6.18 0.81
CA SER A 243 -1.70 5.39 -0.41
C SER A 243 -1.34 3.93 -0.14
N GLU A 244 -1.36 3.09 -1.17
CA GLU A 244 -0.87 1.72 -1.08
C GLU A 244 0.62 1.65 -0.71
N ASP A 245 1.44 2.52 -1.32
CA ASP A 245 2.90 2.39 -1.29
C ASP A 245 3.62 3.48 -0.49
N TRP A 246 2.91 4.53 -0.08
CA TRP A 246 3.52 5.64 0.64
C TRP A 246 2.54 6.33 1.59
N TYR A 247 3.13 7.02 2.56
CA TYR A 247 2.43 7.83 3.53
C TYR A 247 3.01 9.25 3.57
N TYR A 248 2.12 10.22 3.64
CA TYR A 248 2.45 11.61 3.89
C TYR A 248 1.90 12.05 5.24
N GLN A 249 2.69 12.82 5.98
CA GLN A 249 2.26 13.56 7.15
C GLN A 249 2.84 14.95 7.11
N LYS A 250 1.96 15.94 7.26
CA LYS A 250 2.33 17.34 7.34
C LYS A 250 3.30 17.56 8.49
N LYS A 251 4.43 18.17 8.18
CA LYS A 251 5.45 18.57 9.14
C LYS A 251 4.82 19.43 10.24
N ASN A 252 4.84 18.92 11.47
CA ASN A 252 4.53 19.72 12.65
C ASN A 252 5.71 20.66 12.94
N ASN A 253 5.50 21.70 13.75
CA ASN A 253 6.55 22.64 14.19
C ASN A 253 7.60 21.93 15.09
N ILE A 254 8.41 21.09 14.48
CA ILE A 254 9.52 20.39 15.11
C ILE A 254 10.65 21.39 15.30
N ARG A 255 11.13 21.52 16.54
CA ARG A 255 12.31 22.32 16.86
C ARG A 255 13.55 21.45 16.69
N GLY A 256 14.31 21.65 15.63
CA GLY A 256 15.56 20.91 15.40
C GLY A 256 15.87 20.76 13.91
N GLY A 257 17.16 20.73 13.56
CA GLY A 257 17.61 20.40 12.21
C GLY A 257 17.72 18.89 12.05
N ILE A 258 16.60 18.22 11.86
CA ILE A 258 16.60 16.82 11.42
C ILE A 258 16.56 16.79 9.89
N ASN A 259 17.26 15.83 9.29
CA ASN A 259 17.09 15.53 7.86
C ASN A 259 15.60 15.23 7.63
N GLU A 260 15.03 15.80 6.57
CA GLU A 260 13.59 15.73 6.34
C GLU A 260 13.20 14.27 6.03
N PRO A 261 12.43 13.62 6.90
CA PRO A 261 11.93 12.28 6.65
C PRO A 261 11.07 12.24 5.39
N VAL A 262 11.10 11.12 4.67
CA VAL A 262 10.36 10.92 3.41
C VAL A 262 8.88 11.26 3.55
N THR A 263 8.28 10.93 4.69
CA THR A 263 6.86 11.20 5.01
C THR A 263 6.46 12.68 4.89
N TRP A 264 7.39 13.64 4.98
CA TRP A 264 7.04 15.06 4.90
C TRP A 264 6.98 15.61 3.48
N SER A 265 7.43 14.83 2.51
CA SER A 265 7.44 15.21 1.10
C SER A 265 6.13 14.74 0.45
N PRO A 266 5.41 15.62 -0.26
CA PRO A 266 4.28 15.18 -1.07
C PRO A 266 4.77 14.18 -2.13
N LYS A 267 3.88 13.26 -2.51
CA LYS A 267 4.10 12.30 -3.61
C LYS A 267 3.02 12.48 -4.69
N PRO A 268 3.29 12.05 -5.93
CA PRO A 268 2.30 11.94 -6.99
C PRO A 268 1.06 11.14 -6.57
N LEU A 269 -0.11 11.59 -7.00
CA LEU A 269 -1.35 10.82 -7.04
C LEU A 269 -1.52 10.28 -8.45
N HIS A 270 -2.12 9.10 -8.58
CA HIS A 270 -2.27 8.37 -9.84
C HIS A 270 -3.74 8.10 -10.11
N TYR A 271 -4.13 8.25 -11.37
CA TYR A 271 -5.49 7.93 -11.81
C TYR A 271 -5.84 6.48 -11.49
N GLY A 272 -7.10 6.25 -11.12
CA GLY A 272 -7.59 4.93 -10.76
C GLY A 272 -7.06 4.41 -9.43
N GLU A 273 -6.32 5.20 -8.64
CA GLU A 273 -5.92 4.82 -7.28
C GLU A 273 -6.82 5.44 -6.21
N GLY A 274 -6.97 4.70 -5.12
CA GLY A 274 -7.64 5.13 -3.91
C GLY A 274 -6.66 5.70 -2.88
N TYR A 275 -7.05 6.78 -2.21
CA TYR A 275 -6.28 7.43 -1.16
C TYR A 275 -7.12 7.65 0.09
N MET A 276 -6.50 7.57 1.26
CA MET A 276 -7.10 8.03 2.50
C MET A 276 -6.50 9.37 2.89
N VAL A 277 -7.34 10.36 3.16
CA VAL A 277 -6.92 11.74 3.44
C VAL A 277 -7.48 12.22 4.76
N TYR A 278 -6.60 12.72 5.62
CA TYR A 278 -6.97 13.29 6.92
C TYR A 278 -6.83 14.80 6.88
N LEU A 279 -7.93 15.50 7.19
CA LEU A 279 -8.00 16.95 7.11
C LEU A 279 -8.07 17.61 8.50
N SER A 280 -7.44 18.78 8.60
CA SER A 280 -7.55 19.68 9.76
C SER A 280 -8.86 20.47 9.78
N GLU A 281 -9.42 20.77 8.61
CA GLU A 281 -10.67 21.52 8.41
C GLU A 281 -11.47 20.91 7.25
N PRO A 282 -12.82 20.94 7.30
CA PRO A 282 -13.63 20.35 6.24
C PRO A 282 -13.49 21.15 4.93
N ILE A 283 -13.68 20.48 3.80
CA ILE A 283 -13.69 21.07 2.47
C ILE A 283 -15.07 20.78 1.86
N THR A 284 -15.76 21.83 1.42
CA THR A 284 -17.05 21.70 0.73
C THR A 284 -16.84 21.94 -0.76
N GLY A 285 -17.36 21.05 -1.60
CA GLY A 285 -17.21 21.13 -3.05
C GLY A 285 -15.78 20.94 -3.53
N PHE A 286 -15.01 20.04 -2.88
CA PHE A 286 -13.67 19.67 -3.29
C PHE A 286 -13.67 19.08 -4.70
N SER A 287 -12.77 19.55 -5.55
CA SER A 287 -12.45 18.95 -6.85
C SER A 287 -10.94 18.94 -7.04
N TRP A 288 -10.42 17.93 -7.73
CA TRP A 288 -9.01 17.88 -8.05
C TRP A 288 -8.59 19.07 -8.94
N THR A 289 -7.41 19.62 -8.66
CA THR A 289 -6.79 20.65 -9.50
C THR A 289 -5.92 19.98 -10.55
N SER A 290 -6.23 20.18 -11.83
CA SER A 290 -5.39 19.76 -12.96
C SER A 290 -4.44 20.91 -13.31
N SER A 291 -3.13 20.70 -13.16
CA SER A 291 -2.11 21.69 -13.55
C SER A 291 -1.58 21.46 -14.97
N SER A 292 -0.82 22.41 -15.51
CA SER A 292 -0.17 22.22 -16.82
C SER A 292 1.09 21.34 -16.73
N GLU A 293 1.72 21.23 -15.56
CA GLU A 293 2.95 20.45 -15.36
C GLU A 293 2.60 19.13 -14.68
N LYS A 294 2.53 18.05 -15.46
CA LYS A 294 2.20 16.71 -14.93
C LYS A 294 3.40 16.12 -14.18
N SER A 295 3.14 15.32 -13.16
CA SER A 295 4.22 14.64 -12.42
C SER A 295 4.51 13.27 -13.00
N GLU A 296 5.76 12.83 -12.93
CA GLU A 296 6.10 11.42 -13.14
C GLU A 296 5.40 10.54 -12.09
N ASN A 297 5.33 9.25 -12.42
CA ASN A 297 4.83 8.28 -11.48
C ASN A 297 5.80 8.03 -10.32
N PHE A 298 5.26 7.88 -9.12
CA PHE A 298 6.02 7.30 -8.02
C PHE A 298 5.88 5.79 -8.04
N GLU A 299 7.01 5.10 -8.07
CA GLU A 299 7.10 3.65 -7.93
C GLU A 299 8.00 3.37 -6.73
N LYS A 300 7.50 2.56 -5.79
CA LYS A 300 8.29 2.13 -4.66
C LYS A 300 9.13 0.91 -5.09
N PRO A 301 10.46 0.93 -4.89
CA PRO A 301 11.27 -0.24 -5.19
C PRO A 301 10.86 -1.43 -4.30
N GLU A 302 10.70 -2.59 -4.93
CA GLU A 302 10.31 -3.83 -4.25
C GLU A 302 11.51 -4.45 -3.52
N SER A 303 11.29 -4.91 -2.29
CA SER A 303 12.30 -5.57 -1.46
C SER A 303 12.51 -7.02 -1.88
N GLU A 304 13.78 -7.43 -2.03
CA GLU A 304 14.11 -8.80 -2.47
C GLU A 304 14.65 -9.68 -1.33
N ASN A 305 15.29 -9.10 -0.32
CA ASN A 305 15.92 -9.86 0.76
C ASN A 305 14.97 -10.09 1.95
N PHE A 306 14.08 -9.15 2.21
CA PHE A 306 13.07 -9.24 3.27
C PHE A 306 11.67 -9.39 2.67
N ILE A 307 11.05 -10.55 2.92
CA ILE A 307 9.73 -10.90 2.39
C ILE A 307 8.70 -10.83 3.51
N PHE A 308 7.60 -10.13 3.27
CA PHE A 308 6.49 -9.96 4.20
C PHE A 308 5.15 -9.95 3.44
N GLU A 309 4.04 -10.13 4.16
CA GLU A 309 2.69 -10.08 3.58
C GLU A 309 2.10 -8.67 3.76
N LYS A 310 1.70 -8.01 2.67
CA LYS A 310 0.98 -6.72 2.75
C LYS A 310 -0.44 -6.95 3.32
N LYS A 311 -0.88 -6.05 4.20
CA LYS A 311 -2.21 -6.08 4.87
C LYS A 311 -3.01 -4.83 4.51
N ALA A 312 -4.29 -4.79 4.89
CA ALA A 312 -5.23 -3.72 4.53
C ALA A 312 -4.80 -2.34 5.07
N ASP A 313 -4.10 -2.33 6.20
CA ASP A 313 -3.60 -1.12 6.83
C ASP A 313 -2.19 -1.34 7.36
N TYR A 314 -1.50 -0.23 7.58
CA TYR A 314 -0.11 -0.20 8.01
C TYR A 314 0.15 0.95 8.97
N GLU A 315 1.16 0.74 9.79
CA GLU A 315 1.88 1.78 10.55
C GLU A 315 3.11 2.21 9.73
N VAL A 316 3.68 3.37 10.05
CA VAL A 316 4.78 3.95 9.27
C VAL A 316 5.98 4.19 10.17
N ILE A 317 7.15 3.78 9.69
CA ILE A 317 8.43 4.07 10.31
C ILE A 317 9.32 4.75 9.28
N ASP A 318 9.66 6.01 9.52
CA ASP A 318 10.75 6.63 8.79
C ASP A 318 12.07 6.31 9.49
N VAL A 319 13.04 5.87 8.70
CA VAL A 319 14.43 5.75 9.09
C VAL A 319 15.20 6.91 8.47
N VAL A 320 15.96 7.65 9.28
CA VAL A 320 16.78 8.77 8.82
C VAL A 320 18.25 8.52 9.09
N ASN A 321 19.11 9.30 8.43
CA ASN A 321 20.58 9.19 8.48
C ASN A 321 21.08 7.79 8.16
N ILE A 322 20.47 7.14 7.17
CA ILE A 322 20.84 5.81 6.73
C ILE A 322 22.26 5.84 6.15
N GLU A 323 23.10 4.90 6.57
CA GLU A 323 24.45 4.80 6.05
C GLU A 323 24.44 4.34 4.58
N PRO A 324 25.27 4.94 3.69
CA PRO A 324 25.29 4.59 2.27
C PRO A 324 25.63 3.14 1.91
N ALA A 325 26.16 2.37 2.87
CA ALA A 325 26.46 0.94 2.67
C ALA A 325 25.25 0.03 2.85
N ILE A 326 24.17 0.54 3.47
CA ILE A 326 22.91 -0.16 3.66
C ILE A 326 22.12 -0.07 2.37
N ILE A 327 21.63 -1.22 1.87
CA ILE A 327 20.86 -1.31 0.62
C ILE A 327 19.41 -1.73 0.85
N GLU A 328 19.10 -2.34 2.00
CA GLU A 328 17.74 -2.74 2.35
C GLU A 328 17.58 -2.78 3.87
N ILE A 329 16.40 -2.41 4.38
CA ILE A 329 16.06 -2.43 5.81
C ILE A 329 14.76 -3.21 6.00
N GLY A 330 14.78 -4.22 6.86
CA GLY A 330 13.63 -5.03 7.26
C GLY A 330 13.20 -4.72 8.69
N VAL A 331 11.89 -4.74 8.93
CA VAL A 331 11.26 -4.56 10.25
C VAL A 331 10.61 -5.86 10.66
N PHE A 332 10.85 -6.26 11.91
CA PHE A 332 10.43 -7.55 12.43
C PHE A 332 9.58 -7.38 13.69
N ALA A 333 8.50 -8.14 13.75
CA ALA A 333 7.68 -8.32 14.94
C ALA A 333 7.67 -9.81 15.28
N ASP A 334 8.20 -10.17 16.45
CA ASP A 334 8.37 -11.58 16.87
C ASP A 334 9.11 -12.46 15.85
N ASP A 335 10.25 -11.99 15.35
CA ASP A 335 11.06 -12.68 14.34
C ASP A 335 10.35 -12.90 12.98
N VAL A 336 9.17 -12.28 12.77
CA VAL A 336 8.46 -12.25 11.50
C VAL A 336 8.67 -10.90 10.84
N CYS A 337 9.16 -10.90 9.59
CA CYS A 337 9.25 -9.67 8.81
C CYS A 337 7.84 -9.14 8.52
N VAL A 338 7.59 -7.88 8.90
CA VAL A 338 6.30 -7.20 8.77
C VAL A 338 6.37 -5.96 7.89
N GLY A 339 7.52 -5.69 7.28
CA GLY A 339 7.73 -4.58 6.37
C GLY A 339 9.20 -4.45 6.03
N ALA A 340 9.50 -3.92 4.85
CA ALA A 340 10.86 -3.62 4.43
C ALA A 340 10.88 -2.44 3.45
N VAL A 341 12.09 -1.92 3.21
CA VAL A 341 12.34 -0.87 2.22
C VAL A 341 13.73 -1.05 1.61
N VAL A 342 13.84 -0.81 0.30
CA VAL A 342 15.12 -0.65 -0.40
C VAL A 342 15.65 0.75 -0.12
N VAL A 343 16.96 0.86 0.12
CA VAL A 343 17.59 2.14 0.45
C VAL A 343 18.14 2.79 -0.82
N GLU A 344 17.56 3.93 -1.18
CA GLU A 344 18.00 4.77 -2.31
C GLU A 344 18.58 6.11 -1.84
N ASP A 345 18.18 6.60 -0.65
CA ASP A 345 18.70 7.82 -0.03
C ASP A 345 19.02 7.61 1.47
N SER A 346 19.53 8.67 2.10
CA SER A 346 19.82 8.80 3.53
C SER A 346 18.57 8.82 4.43
N SER A 347 17.36 8.75 3.86
CA SER A 347 16.12 8.55 4.59
C SER A 347 15.15 7.70 3.79
N GLU A 348 14.49 6.76 4.45
CA GLU A 348 13.51 5.88 3.82
C GLU A 348 12.28 5.65 4.69
N GLN A 349 11.18 5.31 4.03
CA GLN A 349 9.89 5.01 4.67
C GLN A 349 9.58 3.51 4.59
N ILE A 350 9.36 2.91 5.76
CA ILE A 350 8.90 1.53 5.88
C ILE A 350 7.41 1.54 6.21
N LEU A 351 6.62 0.88 5.37
CA LEU A 351 5.23 0.55 5.67
C LEU A 351 5.21 -0.77 6.43
N VAL A 352 4.65 -0.75 7.65
CA VAL A 352 4.72 -1.85 8.60
C VAL A 352 3.33 -2.44 8.81
N TYR A 353 3.16 -3.67 8.33
CA TYR A 353 1.92 -4.44 8.33
C TYR A 353 1.81 -5.33 9.58
N SER A 354 1.83 -4.71 10.75
CA SER A 354 1.72 -5.44 12.01
C SER A 354 0.25 -5.79 12.33
N GLU A 355 -0.04 -7.07 12.62
CA GLU A 355 -1.38 -7.50 13.04
C GLU A 355 -1.70 -7.03 14.48
N SER A 356 -1.84 -5.72 14.68
CA SER A 356 -2.03 -5.11 16.00
C SER A 356 -3.46 -5.26 16.54
N ALA A 357 -4.46 -5.37 15.66
CA ALA A 357 -5.87 -5.46 16.05
C ALA A 357 -6.21 -6.70 16.91
N ASN A 358 -5.41 -7.77 16.81
CA ASN A 358 -5.64 -9.03 17.50
C ASN A 358 -4.41 -9.63 18.18
N ARG A 359 -3.29 -8.90 18.33
CA ARG A 359 -2.10 -9.37 19.06
C ARG A 359 -1.76 -8.46 20.23
N ASP A 360 -1.00 -8.97 21.19
CA ASP A 360 -0.43 -8.14 22.24
C ASP A 360 0.60 -7.18 21.57
N PRO A 361 0.75 -5.92 22.02
CA PRO A 361 1.73 -5.01 21.44
C PRO A 361 3.15 -5.60 21.54
N VAL A 362 3.86 -5.66 20.40
CA VAL A 362 5.20 -6.22 20.30
C VAL A 362 6.20 -5.15 19.88
N PRO A 363 7.43 -5.16 20.42
CA PRO A 363 8.48 -4.27 19.95
C PRO A 363 8.89 -4.64 18.53
N PHE A 364 9.26 -3.64 17.73
CA PHE A 364 9.91 -3.86 16.45
C PHE A 364 11.42 -4.01 16.62
N ASP A 365 11.95 -5.06 15.99
CA ASP A 365 13.37 -5.27 15.74
C ASP A 365 13.68 -4.91 14.28
N PHE A 366 14.94 -4.58 13.97
CA PHE A 366 15.36 -4.17 12.62
C PHE A 366 16.53 -5.03 12.16
N GLU A 367 16.53 -5.39 10.88
CA GLU A 367 17.68 -5.99 10.21
C GLU A 367 18.02 -5.18 8.96
N ILE A 368 19.30 -5.17 8.58
CA ILE A 368 19.77 -4.47 7.38
C ILE A 368 20.50 -5.43 6.46
N ILE A 369 20.42 -5.17 5.16
CA ILE A 369 21.32 -5.73 4.16
C ILE A 369 22.32 -4.66 3.77
N THR A 370 23.59 -5.03 3.69
CA THR A 370 24.65 -4.17 3.15
C THR A 370 25.08 -4.63 1.78
N ASP A 371 25.90 -3.82 1.09
CA ASP A 371 26.58 -4.19 -0.17
C ASP A 371 27.41 -5.50 -0.09
N ARG A 372 27.65 -6.04 1.12
CA ARG A 372 28.32 -7.33 1.38
C ARG A 372 27.36 -8.53 1.42
N GLY A 373 26.05 -8.30 1.37
CA GLY A 373 25.01 -9.30 1.08
C GLY A 373 24.60 -10.23 2.22
N SER A 374 24.96 -9.96 3.48
CA SER A 374 24.43 -10.69 4.63
C SER A 374 23.49 -9.81 5.44
N SER A 375 22.41 -10.39 5.98
CA SER A 375 21.55 -9.70 6.95
C SER A 375 22.26 -9.48 8.27
N ILE A 376 22.12 -8.27 8.81
CA ILE A 376 22.77 -7.81 10.04
C ILE A 376 21.68 -7.24 10.95
N PRO A 377 21.44 -7.85 12.13
CA PRO A 377 20.47 -7.34 13.07
C PRO A 377 20.98 -6.05 13.73
N ILE A 378 20.12 -5.03 13.78
CA ILE A 378 20.38 -3.78 14.48
C ILE A 378 20.04 -3.97 15.96
N LYS A 379 21.05 -3.87 16.81
CA LYS A 379 20.90 -4.12 18.25
C LYS A 379 20.24 -2.95 18.98
N ASN A 380 20.47 -1.72 18.50
CA ASN A 380 19.99 -0.50 19.15
C ASN A 380 19.57 0.51 18.08
N TYR A 381 18.48 1.23 18.35
CA TYR A 381 18.03 2.38 17.59
C TYR A 381 17.47 3.43 18.56
N GLU A 382 17.38 4.67 18.09
CA GLU A 382 16.79 5.77 18.83
C GLU A 382 15.47 6.17 18.19
N VAL A 383 14.49 6.58 18.99
CA VAL A 383 13.17 7.01 18.54
C VAL A 383 13.04 8.50 18.76
N PHE A 384 12.53 9.21 17.76
CA PHE A 384 12.32 10.65 17.85
C PHE A 384 11.20 10.98 18.84
N ASN A 385 11.53 11.76 19.87
CA ASN A 385 10.55 12.25 20.83
C ASN A 385 10.08 13.65 20.42
N GLN A 386 8.84 13.76 19.96
CA GLN A 386 8.26 15.04 19.52
C GLN A 386 8.19 16.11 20.64
N GLY A 387 8.12 15.68 21.91
CA GLY A 387 8.03 16.58 23.06
C GLY A 387 9.36 17.28 23.37
N THR A 388 10.47 16.57 23.20
CA THR A 388 11.83 17.11 23.42
C THR A 388 12.46 17.64 22.15
N GLY A 389 12.07 17.10 20.98
CA GLY A 389 12.67 17.41 19.68
C GLY A 389 13.99 16.69 19.44
N GLU A 390 14.28 15.64 20.22
CA GLU A 390 15.53 14.88 20.18
C GLU A 390 15.26 13.39 19.93
N PHE A 391 16.26 12.70 19.40
CA PHE A 391 16.25 11.25 19.36
C PHE A 391 16.68 10.71 20.72
N GLU A 392 15.89 9.77 21.24
CA GLU A 392 16.08 9.20 22.57
C GLU A 392 16.09 7.67 22.48
N LYS A 393 16.82 7.02 23.39
CA LYS A 393 16.77 5.57 23.52
C LYS A 393 15.32 5.13 23.79
N GLY A 394 14.79 4.30 22.91
CA GLY A 394 13.40 3.87 22.94
C GLY A 394 13.18 2.65 22.07
N ILE A 395 11.95 2.14 22.10
CA ILE A 395 11.49 1.06 21.22
C ILE A 395 10.21 1.51 20.54
N VAL A 396 10.06 1.18 19.26
CA VAL A 396 8.78 1.30 18.57
C VAL A 396 7.98 0.04 18.90
N ILE A 397 6.74 0.22 19.33
CA ILE A 397 5.84 -0.87 19.69
C ILE A 397 4.68 -0.88 18.69
N SER A 398 4.36 -2.04 18.12
CA SER A 398 3.24 -2.23 17.22
C SER A 398 1.93 -1.68 17.81
N GLY A 399 1.17 -0.92 17.04
CA GLY A 399 -0.13 -0.37 17.43
C GLY A 399 -0.05 0.79 18.42
N SER A 400 1.14 1.22 18.84
CA SER A 400 1.30 2.31 19.80
C SER A 400 1.11 3.70 19.17
N GLN A 401 1.53 3.85 17.92
CA GLN A 401 1.38 5.08 17.14
C GLN A 401 1.39 4.76 15.65
N GLU A 402 0.72 5.60 14.87
CA GLU A 402 0.62 5.45 13.41
C GLU A 402 1.92 5.79 12.68
N TYR A 403 2.73 6.70 13.24
CA TYR A 403 3.97 7.18 12.64
C TYR A 403 5.08 7.24 13.69
N SER A 404 6.23 6.65 13.35
CA SER A 404 7.47 6.70 14.13
C SER A 404 8.61 7.22 13.27
N LEU A 405 9.57 7.90 13.89
CA LEU A 405 10.81 8.33 13.24
C LEU A 405 11.98 7.79 14.06
N ILE A 406 12.93 7.11 13.41
CA ILE A 406 14.05 6.44 14.07
C ILE A 406 15.42 6.75 13.46
N LEU A 407 16.46 6.57 14.27
CA LEU A 407 17.86 6.49 13.87
C LEU A 407 18.38 5.08 14.16
N LEU A 408 18.90 4.38 13.15
CA LEU A 408 19.62 3.13 13.38
C LEU A 408 20.97 3.42 14.05
N GLY A 409 21.36 2.61 15.03
CA GLY A 409 22.67 2.69 15.66
C GLY A 409 23.76 1.93 14.88
N GLU A 410 25.02 2.26 15.15
CA GLU A 410 26.19 1.61 14.54
C GLU A 410 26.31 0.11 14.91
N GLU A 411 26.93 -0.67 14.01
CA GLU A 411 27.38 -2.04 14.31
C GLU A 411 28.34 -2.07 15.50
N GLY A 412 27.90 -2.65 16.62
CA GLY A 412 28.72 -2.76 17.82
C GLY A 412 28.24 -3.82 18.79
N GLU A 413 29.10 -4.25 19.72
CA GLU A 413 28.69 -5.11 20.83
C GLU A 413 27.56 -4.43 21.62
N PRO A 414 26.58 -5.19 22.18
CA PRO A 414 25.56 -4.60 23.04
C PRO A 414 26.25 -3.80 24.15
N GLU A 415 26.12 -2.48 24.13
CA GLU A 415 26.65 -1.66 25.22
C GLU A 415 25.95 -2.07 26.52
N GLU A 416 26.75 -2.42 27.54
CA GLU A 416 26.28 -2.68 28.90
C GLU A 416 25.47 -1.48 29.40
N GLY A 417 24.14 -1.58 29.34
CA GLY A 417 23.26 -0.50 29.81
C GLY A 417 21.89 -0.45 29.16
N LEU A 418 21.70 -1.04 27.97
CA LEU A 418 20.37 -1.42 27.51
C LEU A 418 20.07 -2.84 28.05
N PRO A 419 18.91 -3.09 28.66
CA PRO A 419 18.63 -4.43 29.14
C PRO A 419 18.55 -5.34 27.92
N ASN A 420 19.48 -6.29 27.80
CA ASN A 420 19.19 -7.51 27.06
C ASN A 420 17.97 -8.12 27.77
N THR A 421 16.76 -7.83 27.30
CA THR A 421 15.53 -8.28 27.95
C THR A 421 15.29 -9.73 27.58
N THR A 422 14.92 -10.55 28.57
CA THR A 422 14.33 -11.86 28.27
C THR A 422 13.18 -11.65 27.29
N LYS A 423 13.14 -12.39 26.18
CA LYS A 423 12.03 -12.35 25.22
C LYS A 423 11.18 -13.60 25.39
N LEU A 424 9.87 -13.45 25.47
CA LEU A 424 8.92 -14.55 25.25
C LEU A 424 8.40 -14.38 23.82
N HIS A 425 8.50 -15.41 22.98
CA HIS A 425 8.12 -15.34 21.57
C HIS A 425 6.69 -15.81 21.35
N SER A 426 6.13 -15.47 20.18
CA SER A 426 4.84 -16.01 19.74
C SER A 426 4.89 -17.53 19.60
N ASN A 427 3.80 -18.22 19.95
CA ASN A 427 3.70 -19.65 19.77
C ASN A 427 3.42 -19.98 18.30
N TYR A 428 4.03 -21.04 17.76
CA TYR A 428 3.78 -21.50 16.39
C TYR A 428 3.49 -23.01 16.34
N PRO A 429 2.43 -23.44 15.63
CA PRO A 429 1.41 -22.61 14.96
C PRO A 429 0.49 -21.86 15.94
N ASN A 430 -0.19 -20.81 15.47
CA ASN A 430 -1.29 -20.14 16.19
C ASN A 430 -2.30 -19.59 15.15
N PRO A 431 -3.56 -20.06 15.08
CA PRO A 431 -4.16 -21.09 15.93
C PRO A 431 -3.53 -22.47 15.75
N PHE A 432 -3.61 -23.34 16.76
CA PHE A 432 -3.00 -24.68 16.72
C PHE A 432 -3.98 -25.81 17.05
N ASN A 433 -3.68 -27.03 16.59
CA ASN A 433 -4.44 -28.25 16.89
C ASN A 433 -3.53 -29.50 16.91
N PRO A 434 -3.42 -30.24 18.04
CA PRO A 434 -3.53 -29.77 19.41
C PRO A 434 -2.18 -29.26 19.96
N SER A 435 -1.11 -29.24 19.16
CA SER A 435 0.24 -28.88 19.61
C SER A 435 0.76 -27.56 19.05
N THR A 436 1.45 -26.79 19.88
CA THR A 436 2.21 -25.59 19.50
C THR A 436 3.58 -25.59 20.15
N THR A 437 4.56 -24.99 19.51
CA THR A 437 5.87 -24.68 20.11
C THR A 437 5.86 -23.26 20.64
N ILE A 438 6.37 -23.08 21.86
CA ILE A 438 6.58 -21.79 22.51
C ILE A 438 8.09 -21.60 22.65
N SER A 439 8.60 -20.48 22.17
CA SER A 439 10.02 -20.14 22.27
C SER A 439 10.24 -18.99 23.24
N PHE A 440 11.36 -18.96 23.93
CA PHE A 440 11.79 -17.82 24.74
C PHE A 440 13.31 -17.68 24.76
N SER A 441 13.81 -16.46 24.78
CA SER A 441 15.23 -16.15 24.86
C SER A 441 15.58 -15.62 26.24
N VAL A 442 16.59 -16.21 26.87
CA VAL A 442 17.11 -15.79 28.17
C VAL A 442 18.47 -15.14 27.94
N THR A 443 18.67 -13.95 28.49
CA THR A 443 19.80 -13.07 28.12
C THR A 443 20.99 -13.16 29.04
N GLN A 444 20.83 -13.82 30.20
CA GLN A 444 21.89 -14.23 31.11
C GLN A 444 21.44 -15.52 31.79
N ASN A 445 22.37 -16.40 32.14
CA ASN A 445 22.05 -17.62 32.89
C ASN A 445 21.13 -17.30 34.07
N SER A 446 19.94 -17.90 34.08
CA SER A 446 18.91 -17.63 35.09
C SER A 446 18.61 -18.91 35.83
N ASP A 447 18.79 -18.88 37.16
CA ASP A 447 18.46 -20.01 38.03
C ASP A 447 16.94 -20.21 38.20
N PHE A 448 16.13 -19.22 37.80
CA PHE A 448 14.69 -19.25 37.96
C PHE A 448 13.97 -18.77 36.69
N VAL A 449 13.65 -19.72 35.83
CA VAL A 449 12.81 -19.56 34.65
C VAL A 449 11.59 -20.46 34.77
N LYS A 450 10.41 -19.87 34.59
CA LYS A 450 9.14 -20.58 34.70
C LYS A 450 8.21 -20.21 33.56
N LEU A 451 7.78 -21.21 32.79
CA LEU A 451 6.80 -21.07 31.71
C LEU A 451 5.51 -21.79 32.11
N GLU A 452 4.41 -21.06 32.24
CA GLU A 452 3.11 -21.57 32.70
C GLU A 452 1.99 -21.18 31.74
N ILE A 453 0.98 -22.04 31.63
CA ILE A 453 -0.23 -21.81 30.84
C ILE A 453 -1.40 -21.56 31.77
N PHE A 454 -2.27 -20.63 31.39
CA PHE A 454 -3.47 -20.21 32.09
C PHE A 454 -4.67 -20.20 31.14
N ASN A 455 -5.86 -20.44 31.66
CA ASN A 455 -7.11 -20.24 30.93
C ASN A 455 -7.60 -18.79 31.05
N VAL A 456 -8.70 -18.45 30.36
CA VAL A 456 -9.31 -17.09 30.39
C VAL A 456 -9.75 -16.62 31.78
N LYS A 457 -9.90 -17.52 32.76
CA LYS A 457 -10.23 -17.18 34.16
C LYS A 457 -8.98 -16.92 35.00
N GLY A 458 -7.79 -16.94 34.40
CA GLY A 458 -6.51 -16.84 35.09
C GLY A 458 -6.16 -18.10 35.91
N GLN A 459 -6.86 -19.21 35.70
CA GLN A 459 -6.54 -20.47 36.39
C GLN A 459 -5.40 -21.15 35.65
N LYS A 460 -4.39 -21.59 36.41
CA LYS A 460 -3.26 -22.33 35.84
C LYS A 460 -3.72 -23.66 35.27
N VAL A 461 -3.33 -23.93 34.03
CA VAL A 461 -3.63 -25.13 33.25
C VAL A 461 -2.46 -26.09 33.28
N LYS A 462 -1.23 -25.63 33.00
CA LYS A 462 -0.03 -26.48 32.96
C LYS A 462 1.24 -25.68 33.21
N THR A 463 2.24 -26.29 33.82
CA THR A 463 3.61 -25.77 33.92
C THR A 463 4.44 -26.47 32.85
N LEU A 464 4.94 -25.72 31.87
CA LEU A 464 5.71 -26.25 30.74
C LEU A 464 7.21 -26.32 31.04
N PHE A 465 7.72 -25.32 31.76
CA PHE A 465 9.11 -25.24 32.14
C PHE A 465 9.21 -24.66 33.56
N ASN A 466 10.09 -25.22 34.38
CA ASN A 466 10.35 -24.71 35.73
C ASN A 466 11.75 -25.15 36.16
N GLY A 467 12.73 -24.28 36.02
CA GLY A 467 14.12 -24.59 36.36
C GLY A 467 15.08 -23.47 35.95
N SER A 468 16.36 -23.81 35.89
CA SER A 468 17.39 -22.93 35.37
C SER A 468 17.47 -23.01 33.85
N ALA A 469 17.71 -21.88 33.18
CA ALA A 469 17.98 -21.83 31.75
C ALA A 469 19.29 -21.07 31.50
N GLU A 470 20.13 -21.64 30.63
CA GLU A 470 21.35 -20.97 30.17
C GLU A 470 20.99 -19.81 29.22
N GLU A 471 21.92 -18.88 29.02
CA GLU A 471 21.79 -17.84 28.01
C GLU A 471 21.53 -18.45 26.62
N GLY A 472 20.54 -17.91 25.89
CA GLY A 472 20.19 -18.35 24.55
C GLY A 472 18.69 -18.60 24.34
N LEU A 473 18.37 -19.18 23.18
CA LEU A 473 17.02 -19.52 22.77
C LEU A 473 16.60 -20.90 23.29
N HIS A 474 15.43 -20.96 23.90
CA HIS A 474 14.81 -22.17 24.43
C HIS A 474 13.46 -22.40 23.79
N THR A 475 13.10 -23.67 23.55
CA THR A 475 11.83 -24.04 22.94
C THR A 475 11.14 -25.12 23.77
N VAL A 476 9.82 -24.98 23.94
CA VAL A 476 8.99 -25.91 24.71
C VAL A 476 7.67 -26.14 23.98
N THR A 477 7.31 -27.40 23.76
CA THR A 477 6.05 -27.77 23.09
C THR A 477 4.94 -27.96 24.11
N TRP A 478 3.75 -27.41 23.83
CA TRP A 478 2.52 -27.73 24.53
C TRP A 478 1.57 -28.50 23.63
N ASN A 479 1.03 -29.61 24.13
CA ASN A 479 0.13 -30.52 23.39
C ASN A 479 -1.36 -30.30 23.69
N GLY A 480 -1.75 -29.16 24.27
CA GLY A 480 -3.16 -28.89 24.58
C GLY A 480 -3.71 -29.75 25.72
N GLU A 481 -2.88 -30.02 26.73
CA GLU A 481 -3.20 -30.82 27.92
C GLU A 481 -3.03 -30.00 29.21
N ASP A 482 -3.71 -30.38 30.30
CA ASP A 482 -3.52 -29.82 31.63
C ASP A 482 -2.44 -30.55 32.45
N GLU A 483 -2.27 -30.18 33.73
CA GLU A 483 -1.32 -30.82 34.68
C GLU A 483 -1.61 -32.32 34.91
N ASN A 484 -2.84 -32.80 34.69
CA ASN A 484 -3.19 -34.22 34.80
C ASN A 484 -2.98 -34.98 33.48
N ASN A 485 -2.49 -34.30 32.44
CA ASN A 485 -2.40 -34.77 31.06
C ASN A 485 -3.76 -35.03 30.41
N ASP A 486 -4.82 -34.40 30.92
CA ASP A 486 -6.13 -34.43 30.29
C ASP A 486 -6.20 -33.35 29.19
N PRO A 487 -6.74 -33.67 28.00
CA PRO A 487 -6.85 -32.68 26.93
C PRO A 487 -7.80 -31.54 27.31
N VAL A 488 -7.39 -30.28 27.09
CA VAL A 488 -8.22 -29.11 27.38
C VAL A 488 -9.14 -28.75 26.19
N SER A 489 -10.17 -27.93 26.42
CA SER A 489 -11.14 -27.52 25.39
C SER A 489 -10.56 -26.49 24.42
N SER A 490 -11.10 -26.40 23.20
CA SER A 490 -10.82 -25.27 22.29
C SER A 490 -11.09 -23.94 22.98
N GLY A 491 -10.32 -22.91 22.64
CA GLY A 491 -10.48 -21.58 23.20
C GLY A 491 -9.16 -20.84 23.42
N ILE A 492 -9.27 -19.68 24.04
CA ILE A 492 -8.14 -18.79 24.33
C ILE A 492 -7.43 -19.26 25.60
N TYR A 493 -6.10 -19.31 25.51
CA TYR A 493 -5.20 -19.57 26.64
C TYR A 493 -4.14 -18.48 26.68
N PHE A 494 -3.50 -18.34 27.84
CA PHE A 494 -2.36 -17.44 28.04
C PHE A 494 -1.17 -18.26 28.48
N TYR A 495 0.02 -17.95 27.97
CA TYR A 495 1.26 -18.49 28.48
C TYR A 495 2.11 -17.35 29.03
N LYS A 496 2.77 -17.63 30.16
CA LYS A 496 3.48 -16.66 30.97
C LYS A 496 4.87 -17.17 31.25
N LEU A 497 5.86 -16.37 30.89
CA LEU A 497 7.26 -16.56 31.21
C LEU A 497 7.61 -15.67 32.39
N LYS A 498 8.25 -16.26 33.40
CA LYS A 498 8.80 -15.56 34.54
C LYS A 498 10.29 -15.85 34.63
N THR A 499 11.12 -14.80 34.61
CA THR A 499 12.58 -14.87 34.74
C THR A 499 13.06 -13.85 35.76
N GLY A 500 13.51 -14.31 36.94
CA GLY A 500 13.86 -13.41 38.05
C GLY A 500 12.74 -12.42 38.42
N GLU A 501 12.95 -11.13 38.16
CA GLU A 501 11.98 -10.04 38.37
C GLU A 501 11.08 -9.75 37.15
N GLN A 502 11.37 -10.31 35.97
CA GLN A 502 10.60 -10.10 34.75
C GLN A 502 9.45 -11.10 34.63
N GLU A 503 8.28 -10.63 34.20
CA GLU A 503 7.10 -11.44 33.92
C GLU A 503 6.49 -10.98 32.59
N ILE A 504 6.45 -11.87 31.61
CA ILE A 504 5.96 -11.61 30.25
C ILE A 504 4.86 -12.61 29.96
N SER A 505 3.73 -12.16 29.43
CA SER A 505 2.59 -13.02 29.09
C SER A 505 2.16 -12.79 27.66
N ARG A 506 1.67 -13.84 27.01
CA ARG A 506 1.11 -13.82 25.66
C ARG A 506 -0.12 -14.71 25.58
N LYS A 507 -0.99 -14.43 24.62
CA LYS A 507 -2.19 -15.25 24.32
C LYS A 507 -1.96 -16.24 23.19
N MET A 508 -2.72 -17.33 23.18
CA MET A 508 -2.74 -18.36 22.12
C MET A 508 -4.14 -18.93 21.93
N LEU A 509 -4.45 -19.42 20.72
CA LEU A 509 -5.75 -20.00 20.37
C LEU A 509 -5.62 -21.49 20.03
N LEU A 510 -6.23 -22.34 20.86
CA LEU A 510 -6.37 -23.77 20.60
C LEU A 510 -7.67 -24.02 19.81
N MET A 511 -7.55 -24.66 18.65
CA MET A 511 -8.67 -25.20 17.89
C MET A 511 -8.60 -26.73 17.91
N LYS A 512 -9.73 -27.40 18.13
CA LYS A 512 -9.82 -28.87 18.13
C LYS A 512 -10.87 -29.34 17.16
#